data_AF-A0A945IAQ2-F1
#
_entry.id   AF-A0A945IAQ2-F1
#
_cell.length_a   1.000
_cell.length_b   1.000
_cell.length_c   1.000
_cell.angle_alpha   90.00
_cell.angle_beta   90.00
_cell.angle_gamma   90.00
#
_symmetry.space_group_name_H-M   'P 1'
#
loop_
_entity.id
_entity.type
_entity.pdbx_description
1 polymer ?
#
loop_
_entity_poly.entity_id
_entity_poly.type
_entity_poly.pdbx_seq_one_letter_code
_entity_poly.pdbx_strand_id
1 'polypeptide(L)'
;MYTKYCVGTEQSVRPFAQKKGIVFYPGCFFYELTKSVLLREHNKIIVQDSRTKELFGGEYLRELLGIPSGERGRVRFPGTDYYSWFVQSTSYTRKLLWGTSVLYNTTPPKTKAGGVQLRLFQ
;
A
#
# COMPACT_ATOMS: atom_id res chain seq x y z
N MET A 1 9.37 -5.24 7.83
CA MET A 1 8.26 -6.04 8.41
C MET A 1 6.96 -5.33 8.10
N TYR A 2 5.86 -6.03 7.82
CA TYR A 2 4.56 -5.42 7.50
C TYR A 2 3.57 -5.59 8.64
N THR A 3 2.86 -4.51 8.96
CA THR A 3 1.69 -4.53 9.86
C THR A 3 0.44 -4.28 9.05
N LYS A 4 -0.58 -5.14 9.20
CA LYS A 4 -1.87 -5.01 8.53
C LYS A 4 -2.85 -4.23 9.41
N TYR A 5 -3.61 -3.33 8.80
CA TYR A 5 -4.66 -2.56 9.44
C TYR A 5 -5.95 -2.60 8.61
N CYS A 6 -7.09 -2.72 9.28
CA CYS A 6 -8.40 -2.55 8.65
C CYS A 6 -8.78 -1.06 8.58
N VAL A 7 -9.42 -0.67 7.48
CA VAL A 7 -9.91 0.70 7.27
C VAL A 7 -11.35 0.80 7.74
N GLY A 8 -11.53 1.32 8.96
CA GLY A 8 -12.84 1.42 9.60
C GLY A 8 -13.72 2.59 9.15
N THR A 9 -13.17 3.57 8.42
CA THR A 9 -13.88 4.70 7.80
C THR A 9 -13.12 5.15 6.56
N GLU A 10 -13.83 5.55 5.49
CA GLU A 10 -13.17 6.12 4.31
C GLU A 10 -12.43 7.40 4.70
N GLN A 11 -11.14 7.46 4.38
CA GLN A 11 -10.27 8.57 4.74
C GLN A 11 -9.00 8.56 3.88
N SER A 12 -8.19 9.62 3.91
CA SER A 12 -6.87 9.59 3.27
C SER A 12 -5.81 8.94 4.17
N VAL A 13 -4.66 8.58 3.60
CA VAL A 13 -3.54 7.98 4.36
C VAL A 13 -3.08 8.86 5.53
N ARG A 14 -3.07 10.18 5.37
CA ARG A 14 -2.64 11.13 6.43
C ARG A 14 -3.45 10.99 7.74
N PRO A 15 -4.77 11.22 7.76
CA PRO A 15 -5.57 11.05 8.98
C PRO A 15 -5.55 9.61 9.50
N PHE A 16 -5.47 8.63 8.61
CA PHE A 16 -5.33 7.23 9.01
C PHE A 16 -4.04 6.97 9.79
N ALA A 17 -2.90 7.45 9.28
CA ALA A 17 -1.61 7.31 9.95
C ALA A 17 -1.60 8.05 11.29
N GLN A 18 -2.15 9.27 11.35
CA GLN A 18 -2.27 10.04 12.59
C GLN A 18 -3.09 9.32 13.65
N LYS A 19 -4.29 8.82 13.30
CA LYS A 19 -5.17 8.08 14.22
C LYS A 19 -4.51 6.80 14.77
N LYS A 20 -3.60 6.20 14.00
CA LYS A 20 -2.85 5.00 14.38
C LYS A 20 -1.51 5.29 15.05
N GLY A 21 -1.12 6.56 15.21
CA GLY A 21 0.19 6.93 15.76
C GLY A 21 1.37 6.52 14.86
N ILE A 22 1.14 6.35 13.55
CA ILE A 22 2.15 5.90 12.59
C ILE A 22 2.89 7.10 12.02
N VAL A 23 4.22 7.07 12.05
CA VAL A 23 5.06 8.02 11.31
C VAL A 23 4.95 7.71 9.82
N PHE A 24 4.56 8.69 9.02
CA PHE A 24 4.43 8.47 7.57
C PHE A 24 5.80 8.59 6.90
N TYR A 25 6.21 7.50 6.27
CA TYR A 25 7.31 7.48 5.30
C TYR A 25 6.74 7.22 3.90
N PRO A 26 7.05 8.06 2.90
CA PRO A 26 6.67 7.81 1.51
C PRO A 26 7.13 6.41 1.08
N GLY A 27 6.20 5.62 0.53
CA GLY A 27 6.49 4.26 0.10
C GLY A 27 6.35 3.18 1.18
N CYS A 28 6.06 3.52 2.44
CA CYS A 28 5.78 2.50 3.46
C CYS A 28 4.31 2.05 3.49
N PHE A 29 3.39 2.77 2.85
CA PHE A 29 1.98 2.39 2.80
C PHE A 29 1.64 1.61 1.54
N PHE A 30 0.89 0.53 1.70
CA PHE A 30 0.33 -0.26 0.61
C PHE A 30 -1.17 -0.42 0.85
N TYR A 31 -1.99 0.08 -0.08
CA TYR A 31 -3.44 0.01 0.03
C TYR A 31 -3.96 -1.13 -0.83
N GLU A 32 -5.01 -1.78 -0.34
CA GLU A 32 -5.69 -2.84 -1.07
C GLU A 32 -6.27 -2.29 -2.38
N LEU A 33 -5.99 -3.02 -3.46
CA LEU A 33 -6.46 -2.74 -4.79
C LEU A 33 -7.89 -3.25 -4.91
N THR A 34 -8.83 -2.34 -5.13
CA THR A 34 -10.24 -2.67 -5.36
C THR A 34 -10.72 -2.27 -6.76
N LYS A 35 -9.88 -1.53 -7.49
CA LYS A 35 -10.13 -1.03 -8.83
C LYS A 35 -8.83 -0.78 -9.56
N SER A 36 -8.91 -0.66 -10.88
CA SER A 36 -7.74 -0.39 -11.71
C SER A 36 -7.06 0.92 -11.34
N VAL A 37 -5.72 0.92 -11.27
CA VAL A 37 -4.92 2.10 -10.89
C VAL A 37 -3.69 2.23 -11.77
N LEU A 38 -3.24 3.47 -11.98
CA LEU A 38 -1.99 3.76 -12.67
C LEU A 38 -0.83 3.73 -11.67
N LEU A 39 0.06 2.76 -11.82
CA LEU A 39 1.28 2.65 -11.03
C LEU A 39 2.43 3.38 -11.71
N ARG A 40 3.32 3.95 -10.89
CA ARG A 40 4.60 4.48 -11.36
C ARG A 40 5.61 3.33 -11.51
N GLU A 41 6.72 3.65 -12.16
CA GLU A 41 7.86 2.79 -12.51
C GLU A 41 8.34 1.99 -11.29
N HIS A 42 8.46 2.66 -10.14
CA HIS A 42 9.05 2.08 -8.93
C HIS A 42 8.04 1.63 -7.87
N ASN A 43 6.74 1.69 -8.17
CA ASN A 43 5.72 1.28 -7.20
C ASN A 43 5.76 -0.23 -6.98
N LYS A 44 5.82 -0.65 -5.73
CA LYS A 44 5.83 -2.08 -5.37
C LYS A 44 4.42 -2.64 -5.25
N ILE A 45 4.30 -3.95 -5.45
CA ILE A 45 3.07 -4.73 -5.27
C ILE A 45 3.35 -5.82 -4.21
N ILE A 46 2.35 -6.06 -3.36
CA ILE A 46 2.34 -7.16 -2.41
C ILE A 46 1.02 -7.92 -2.59
N VAL A 47 1.08 -9.24 -2.55
CA VAL A 47 -0.08 -10.12 -2.57
C VAL A 47 -0.17 -10.81 -1.21
N GLN A 48 -1.38 -10.93 -0.66
CA GLN A 48 -1.63 -11.74 0.52
C GLN A 48 -2.51 -12.93 0.17
N ASP A 49 -2.09 -14.14 0.53
CA ASP A 49 -2.95 -15.31 0.49
C ASP A 49 -4.00 -15.23 1.62
N SER A 50 -5.27 -15.33 1.25
CA SER A 50 -6.40 -15.22 2.17
C SER A 50 -6.47 -16.37 3.18
N ARG A 51 -5.93 -17.54 2.86
CA ARG A 51 -5.94 -18.74 3.71
C ARG A 51 -4.72 -18.77 4.63
N THR A 52 -3.51 -18.65 4.08
CA THR A 52 -2.26 -18.74 4.89
C THR A 52 -1.88 -17.42 5.54
N LYS A 53 -2.44 -16.31 5.06
CA LYS A 53 -2.09 -14.92 5.46
C LYS A 53 -0.66 -14.51 5.11
N GLU A 54 0.08 -15.34 4.37
CA GLU A 54 1.42 -15.04 3.90
C GLU A 54 1.44 -13.88 2.91
N LEU A 55 2.52 -13.12 2.93
CA LEU A 55 2.73 -11.98 2.05
C LEU A 55 3.80 -12.32 1.01
N PHE A 56 3.44 -12.18 -0.26
CA PHE A 56 4.32 -12.34 -1.40
C PHE A 56 4.63 -10.97 -1.99
N GLY A 57 5.90 -10.71 -2.26
CA GLY A 57 6.37 -9.48 -2.89
C GLY A 57 7.39 -9.79 -3.97
N GLY A 58 7.64 -8.83 -4.85
CA GLY A 58 8.66 -8.95 -5.90
C GLY A 58 8.27 -8.23 -7.18
N GLU A 59 9.26 -7.92 -8.02
CA GLU A 59 9.03 -7.25 -9.30
C GLU A 59 8.19 -8.10 -10.27
N TYR A 60 8.29 -9.43 -10.19
CA TYR A 60 7.49 -10.35 -11.02
C TYR A 60 5.98 -10.16 -10.85
N LEU A 61 5.52 -9.63 -9.70
CA LEU A 61 4.09 -9.33 -9.49
C LEU A 61 3.58 -8.23 -10.41
N ARG A 62 4.46 -7.33 -10.88
CA ARG A 62 4.12 -6.32 -11.89
C ARG A 62 3.88 -6.99 -13.23
N GLU A 63 4.76 -7.91 -13.61
CA GLU A 63 4.66 -8.68 -14.85
C GLU A 63 3.40 -9.56 -14.88
N LEU A 64 3.05 -10.20 -13.75
CA LEU A 64 1.80 -10.95 -13.59
C LEU A 64 0.55 -10.08 -13.82
N LEU A 65 0.65 -8.78 -13.56
CA LEU A 65 -0.41 -7.81 -13.79
C LEU A 65 -0.29 -7.10 -15.14
N GLY A 66 0.59 -7.57 -16.02
CA GLY A 66 0.79 -7.06 -17.37
C GLY A 66 1.51 -5.71 -17.42
N ILE A 67 2.33 -5.40 -16.43
CA ILE A 67 3.14 -4.18 -16.39
C ILE A 67 4.62 -4.55 -16.42
N PRO A 68 5.36 -4.12 -17.46
CA PRO A 68 6.80 -4.29 -17.50
C PRO A 68 7.49 -3.68 -16.27
N SER A 69 8.54 -4.34 -15.81
CA SER A 69 9.37 -3.83 -14.71
C SER A 69 9.98 -2.48 -15.08
N GLY A 70 9.96 -1.53 -14.15
CA GLY A 70 10.51 -0.18 -14.36
C GLY A 70 9.67 0.75 -15.23
N GLU A 71 8.49 0.34 -15.71
CA GLU A 71 7.63 1.18 -16.53
C GLU A 71 6.37 1.64 -15.81
N ARG A 72 5.81 2.78 -16.22
CA ARG A 72 4.50 3.22 -15.77
C ARG A 72 3.42 2.37 -16.44
N GLY A 73 2.48 1.83 -15.66
CA GLY A 73 1.46 0.93 -16.21
C GLY A 73 0.15 0.97 -15.43
N ARG A 74 -0.96 0.68 -16.13
CA ARG A 74 -2.27 0.56 -15.51
C ARG A 74 -2.48 -0.87 -15.03
N VAL A 75 -2.49 -1.08 -13.72
CA VAL A 75 -2.88 -2.36 -13.12
C VAL A 75 -4.39 -2.48 -13.24
N ARG A 76 -4.85 -3.61 -13.77
CA ARG A 76 -6.25 -4.03 -13.64
C ARG A 76 -6.41 -4.83 -12.36
N PHE A 77 -7.49 -4.59 -11.62
CA PHE A 77 -7.79 -5.39 -10.45
C PHE A 77 -8.10 -6.83 -10.88
N PRO A 78 -7.38 -7.86 -10.38
CA PRO A 78 -7.54 -9.24 -10.84
C PRO A 78 -8.77 -9.95 -10.25
N GLY A 79 -9.45 -9.38 -9.25
CA GLY A 79 -10.77 -9.83 -8.81
C GLY A 79 -10.85 -11.23 -8.22
N THR A 80 -9.89 -11.62 -7.36
CA THR A 80 -9.84 -12.99 -6.79
C THR A 80 -10.17 -13.01 -5.30
N ASP A 81 -11.01 -13.94 -4.85
CA ASP A 81 -11.33 -14.12 -3.42
C ASP A 81 -10.15 -14.71 -2.61
N TYR A 82 -9.24 -15.42 -3.29
CA TYR A 82 -8.10 -16.08 -2.65
C TYR A 82 -6.96 -15.14 -2.30
N TYR A 83 -6.86 -14.00 -2.98
CA TYR A 83 -5.72 -13.09 -2.86
C TYR A 83 -6.15 -11.64 -2.71
N SER A 84 -5.66 -10.98 -1.66
CA SER A 84 -5.71 -9.51 -1.56
C SER A 84 -4.47 -8.92 -2.20
N TRP A 85 -4.66 -7.99 -3.12
CA TRP A 85 -3.59 -7.31 -3.83
C TRP A 85 -3.37 -5.93 -3.23
N PHE A 86 -2.15 -5.57 -2.91
CA PHE A 86 -1.79 -4.30 -2.30
C PHE A 86 -0.78 -3.56 -3.16
N VAL A 87 -1.03 -2.28 -3.39
CA VAL A 87 -0.15 -1.43 -4.19
C VAL A 87 0.45 -0.32 -3.35
N GLN A 88 1.74 -0.08 -3.54
CA GLN A 88 2.46 0.96 -2.80
C GLN A 88 1.89 2.35 -3.11
N SER A 89 1.73 3.16 -2.06
CA SER A 89 1.47 4.59 -2.16
C SER A 89 2.68 5.39 -1.70
N THR A 90 3.07 6.36 -2.51
CA THR A 90 3.99 7.43 -2.12
C THR A 90 3.25 8.72 -1.72
N SER A 91 1.92 8.74 -1.84
CA SER A 91 1.09 9.89 -1.51
C SER A 91 0.37 9.72 -0.18
N TYR A 92 0.42 10.77 0.65
CA TYR A 92 -0.35 10.89 1.89
C TYR A 92 -1.83 11.27 1.65
N THR A 93 -2.18 11.73 0.44
CA THR A 93 -3.56 12.09 0.06
C THR A 93 -4.33 10.92 -0.56
N ARG A 94 -3.70 9.75 -0.73
CA ARG A 94 -4.38 8.56 -1.26
C ARG A 94 -5.57 8.20 -0.38
N LYS A 95 -6.75 8.08 -0.98
CA LYS A 95 -7.97 7.61 -0.32
C LYS A 95 -7.87 6.11 -0.02
N LEU A 96 -8.24 5.76 1.20
CA LEU A 96 -8.42 4.41 1.73
C LEU A 96 -9.92 4.20 1.88
N LEU A 97 -10.44 3.15 1.26
CA LEU A 97 -11.88 2.86 1.26
C LEU A 97 -12.27 2.12 2.54
N TRP A 98 -13.49 2.35 3.01
CA TRP A 98 -14.05 1.60 4.12
C TRP A 98 -14.08 0.09 3.81
N GLY A 99 -13.81 -0.74 4.82
CA GLY A 99 -13.85 -2.20 4.72
C GLY A 99 -12.61 -2.82 4.06
N THR A 100 -11.70 -2.03 3.50
CA THR A 100 -10.46 -2.54 2.92
C THR A 100 -9.32 -2.61 3.94
N SER A 101 -8.19 -3.15 3.49
CA SER A 101 -6.98 -3.29 4.29
C SER A 101 -5.85 -2.40 3.80
N VAL A 102 -4.93 -2.10 4.72
CA VAL A 102 -3.66 -1.43 4.46
C VAL A 102 -2.53 -2.26 5.07
N LEU A 103 -1.45 -2.43 4.32
CA LEU A 103 -0.17 -2.89 4.86
C LEU A 103 0.75 -1.69 5.06
N TYR A 104 1.37 -1.61 6.24
CA TYR A 104 2.39 -0.62 6.55
C TYR A 104 3.74 -1.31 6.76
N ASN A 105 4.75 -0.91 5.98
CA ASN A 105 6.12 -1.33 6.20
C ASN A 105 6.73 -0.54 7.36
N THR A 106 6.94 -1.21 8.49
CA THR A 106 7.51 -0.62 9.70
C THR A 106 9.02 -0.43 9.61
N THR A 107 9.67 -0.96 8.58
CA THR A 107 11.10 -0.76 8.35
C THR A 107 11.31 0.58 7.63
N PRO A 108 11.91 1.59 8.27
CA PRO A 108 12.15 2.87 7.62
C PRO A 108 13.14 2.72 6.46
N PRO A 109 12.99 3.47 5.36
CA PRO A 109 13.92 3.45 4.25
C PRO A 109 15.33 3.89 4.71
N LYS A 110 16.37 3.24 4.16
CA LYS A 110 17.78 3.45 4.55
C LYS A 110 18.35 4.84 4.17
N THR A 111 17.63 5.63 3.37
CA THR A 111 18.08 6.96 2.90
C THR A 111 17.13 8.07 3.40
N LYS A 112 17.72 9.25 3.66
CA LYS A 112 17.15 10.46 4.30
C LYS A 112 15.98 11.12 3.52
N ALA A 113 14.95 10.40 3.13
CA ALA A 113 13.67 11.02 2.79
C ALA A 113 12.94 11.28 4.12
N GLY A 114 13.00 12.53 4.60
CA GLY A 114 12.50 12.97 5.89
C GLY A 114 11.16 12.34 6.25
N GLY A 115 11.19 11.42 7.22
CA GLY A 115 9.97 10.92 7.85
C GLY A 115 9.21 12.09 8.43
N VAL A 116 7.97 12.26 8.02
CA VAL A 116 7.12 13.29 8.60
C VAL A 116 6.39 12.64 9.76
N GLN A 117 6.79 12.97 10.98
CA GLN A 117 5.97 12.71 12.14
C GLN A 117 4.76 13.64 12.05
N LEU A 118 3.65 13.10 11.57
CA LEU A 118 2.39 13.82 11.47
C LEU A 118 1.92 14.07 12.90
N ARG A 119 2.16 15.28 13.41
CA ARG A 119 1.75 15.67 14.76
C ARG A 119 0.24 15.50 14.92
N LEU A 120 -0.16 14.95 16.06
CA LEU A 120 -1.51 15.08 16.60
C LEU A 120 -1.62 16.52 17.05
N PHE A 121 -2.27 17.39 16.28
CA PHE A 121 -2.77 18.63 16.87
C PHE A 121 -4.04 18.25 17.61
N GLN A 122 -4.00 18.42 18.93
CA GLN A 122 -5.12 18.28 19.85
C GLN A 122 -6.22 19.27 19.50
#